data_AF-A0A819S6D9-F1
#
_entry.id   AF-A0A819S6D9-F1
#
_cell.length_a   1.000
_cell.length_b   1.000
_cell.length_c   1.000
_cell.angle_alpha   90.00
_cell.angle_beta   90.00
_cell.angle_gamma   90.00
#
_symmetry.space_group_name_H-M   'P 1'
#
loop_
_entity.id
_entity.type
_entity.pdbx_description
1 polymer ?
#
loop_
_entity_poly.entity_id
_entity_poly.type
_entity_poly.pdbx_seq_one_letter_code
_entity_poly.pdbx_strand_id
1 'polypeptide(L)'
;MLPSLLIDNSNIIDLLYNLCKENEIEKVQDMLPCIGNINIINKIQSTTGSTCLHVACYYGHRDMAKILLDYGALHSIRNLRHNLTPFEECYREDIKELFLEQTKLYLNNFDYDHLTSVSCSSGYIPAPSGICVNIQIDFNNCGSIGYVCSSNYTSCSAGVCSTVPAVQLVGGIGVFSSLPIDDAVAHVHLPLSITMYNYSTPNVTISSNGIVCLGGCSDTYNNGNLPESSISPPTAFGYWSDVFIQSHTSQNIYYGVDGIAPNRTTTFEFYTTHFGNNNQYYHFQIVFYENMPNIVKYIYFQASDGGVSATIGVQKSSSGPSITYSVDRANSVTSNMTLIFDTSAGTVVG
;
A
#
# COMPACT_ATOMS: atom_id res chain seq x y z
N MET A 1 34.08 -14.46 13.50
CA MET A 1 34.27 -13.84 12.16
C MET A 1 33.85 -14.85 11.12
N LEU A 2 32.69 -14.66 10.49
CA LEU A 2 32.40 -15.39 9.25
C LEU A 2 33.28 -14.79 8.14
N PRO A 3 33.94 -15.61 7.29
CA PRO A 3 34.80 -15.12 6.23
C PRO A 3 33.98 -14.34 5.20
N SER A 4 34.61 -13.32 4.63
CA SER A 4 34.15 -12.54 3.48
C SER A 4 34.02 -13.41 2.23
N LEU A 5 33.01 -14.27 2.17
CA LEU A 5 32.57 -14.95 0.97
C LEU A 5 31.30 -14.25 0.50
N LEU A 6 31.29 -13.84 -0.77
CA LEU A 6 30.07 -13.56 -1.52
C LEU A 6 29.21 -14.84 -1.51
N ILE A 7 28.41 -15.02 -0.47
CA ILE A 7 27.35 -16.01 -0.46
C ILE A 7 26.18 -15.35 -1.19
N ASP A 8 25.76 -15.95 -2.30
CA ASP A 8 24.54 -15.55 -3.01
C ASP A 8 23.39 -15.40 -2.00
N ASN A 9 22.67 -14.27 -2.06
CA ASN A 9 21.59 -13.93 -1.13
C ASN A 9 20.53 -15.04 -1.05
N SER A 10 20.32 -15.80 -2.13
CA SER A 10 19.40 -16.94 -2.16
C SER A 10 19.79 -18.03 -1.15
N ASN A 11 21.09 -18.33 -1.04
CA ASN A 11 21.64 -19.38 -0.19
C ASN A 11 21.63 -18.96 1.29
N ILE A 12 21.72 -17.66 1.59
CA ILE A 12 21.59 -17.14 2.96
C ILE A 12 20.17 -17.28 3.50
N ILE A 13 19.14 -17.00 2.67
CA ILE A 13 17.73 -17.15 3.06
C ILE A 13 17.43 -18.61 3.40
N ASP A 14 17.85 -19.54 2.53
CA ASP A 14 17.64 -20.97 2.75
C ASP A 14 18.39 -21.49 3.98
N LEU A 15 19.62 -21.02 4.19
CA LEU A 15 20.40 -21.37 5.38
C LEU A 15 19.70 -20.90 6.66
N LEU A 16 19.32 -19.62 6.73
CA LEU A 16 18.64 -19.06 7.91
C LEU A 16 17.32 -19.78 8.18
N TYR A 17 16.53 -20.04 7.13
CA TYR A 17 15.27 -20.77 7.23
C TYR A 17 15.47 -22.16 7.83
N ASN A 18 16.45 -22.92 7.34
CA ASN A 18 16.75 -24.27 7.84
C ASN A 18 17.23 -24.24 9.30
N LEU A 19 18.06 -23.28 9.69
CA LEU A 19 18.47 -23.11 11.09
C LEU A 19 17.29 -22.79 12.00
N CYS A 20 16.36 -21.95 11.56
CA CYS A 20 15.13 -21.65 12.30
C CYS A 20 14.23 -22.89 12.43
N LYS A 21 14.11 -23.67 11.35
CA LYS A 21 13.31 -24.91 11.32
C LYS A 21 13.86 -25.97 12.28
N GLU A 22 15.17 -26.19 12.27
CA GLU A 22 15.85 -27.19 13.11
C GLU A 22 16.12 -26.68 14.54
N ASN A 23 15.65 -25.47 14.87
CA ASN A 23 15.79 -24.82 16.19
C ASN A 23 17.25 -24.63 16.64
N GLU A 24 18.14 -24.30 15.71
CA GLU A 24 19.57 -24.09 15.93
C GLU A 24 19.84 -22.68 16.49
N ILE A 25 19.37 -22.44 17.72
CA ILE A 25 19.34 -21.12 18.40
C ILE A 25 20.70 -20.41 18.36
N GLU A 26 21.77 -21.07 18.79
CA GLU A 26 23.11 -20.47 18.89
C GLU A 26 23.61 -19.99 17.52
N LYS A 27 23.44 -20.80 16.48
CA LYS A 27 23.85 -20.46 15.10
C LYS A 27 23.05 -19.28 14.56
N VAL A 28 21.74 -19.23 14.86
CA VAL A 28 20.90 -18.09 14.46
C VAL A 28 21.33 -16.82 15.18
N GLN A 29 21.58 -16.87 16.49
CA GLN A 29 22.06 -15.72 17.27
C GLN A 29 23.42 -15.20 16.79
N ASP A 30 24.33 -16.07 16.38
CA ASP A 30 25.62 -15.66 15.80
C ASP A 30 25.47 -14.99 14.43
N MET A 31 24.47 -15.40 13.65
CA MET A 31 24.26 -14.96 12.27
C MET A 31 23.41 -13.67 12.18
N LEU A 32 22.44 -13.51 13.09
CA LEU A 32 21.47 -12.42 13.07
C LEU A 32 22.07 -11.00 13.17
N PRO A 33 23.14 -10.71 13.93
CA PRO A 33 23.77 -9.39 13.95
C PRO A 33 24.28 -8.94 12.57
N CYS A 34 24.77 -9.88 11.76
CA CYS A 34 25.22 -9.61 10.40
C CYS A 34 24.05 -9.49 9.43
N ILE A 35 23.01 -10.30 9.64
CA ILE A 35 21.80 -10.28 8.82
C ILE A 35 20.92 -9.07 9.13
N GLY A 36 20.80 -8.58 10.36
CA GLY A 36 19.85 -7.51 10.72
C GLY A 36 20.00 -6.22 9.92
N ASN A 37 21.18 -5.95 9.34
CA ASN A 37 21.42 -4.83 8.43
C ASN A 37 20.94 -5.08 6.98
N ILE A 38 20.62 -6.32 6.64
CA ILE A 38 20.17 -6.79 5.32
C ILE A 38 18.80 -7.42 5.54
N ASN A 39 17.69 -6.87 5.05
CA ASN A 39 16.29 -7.29 5.34
C ASN A 39 15.89 -8.75 4.94
N ILE A 40 16.70 -9.75 5.26
CA ILE A 40 16.62 -11.18 4.92
C ILE A 40 15.73 -11.93 5.92
N ILE A 41 15.70 -11.53 7.19
CA ILE A 41 14.85 -12.15 8.24
C ILE A 41 13.36 -12.17 7.84
N ASN A 42 12.96 -11.21 7.01
CA ASN A 42 11.61 -11.00 6.51
C ASN A 42 11.38 -11.55 5.10
N LYS A 43 12.38 -12.18 4.47
CA LYS A 43 12.21 -12.77 3.15
C LYS A 43 11.45 -14.09 3.25
N ILE A 44 10.52 -14.27 2.31
CA ILE A 44 9.79 -15.52 2.12
C ILE A 44 10.73 -16.51 1.43
N GLN A 45 10.89 -17.70 2.01
CA GLN A 45 11.66 -18.78 1.39
C GLN A 45 10.91 -19.30 0.16
N SER A 46 11.61 -19.40 -0.96
CA SER A 46 11.03 -19.79 -2.26
C SER A 46 10.38 -21.18 -2.26
N THR A 47 10.96 -22.13 -1.53
CA THR A 47 10.50 -23.52 -1.55
C THR A 47 9.27 -23.75 -0.68
N THR A 48 9.23 -23.18 0.54
CA THR A 48 8.13 -23.37 1.48
C THR A 48 7.06 -22.28 1.40
N GLY A 49 7.40 -21.10 0.88
CA GLY A 49 6.49 -19.96 0.87
C GLY A 49 6.32 -19.29 2.24
N SER A 50 7.23 -19.55 3.19
CA SER A 50 7.14 -19.06 4.58
C SER A 50 8.39 -18.26 4.99
N THR A 51 8.26 -17.39 6.00
CA THR A 51 9.41 -16.70 6.63
C THR A 51 9.98 -17.52 7.79
N CYS A 52 11.11 -17.08 8.34
CA CYS A 52 11.71 -17.68 9.53
C CYS A 52 10.76 -17.63 10.75
N LEU A 53 9.98 -16.57 10.89
CA LEU A 53 9.03 -16.43 12.00
C LEU A 53 7.83 -17.39 11.84
N HIS A 54 7.34 -17.60 10.62
CA HIS A 54 6.32 -18.62 10.35
C HIS A 54 6.80 -20.01 10.76
N VAL A 55 8.03 -20.39 10.36
CA VAL A 55 8.54 -21.74 10.65
C VAL A 55 8.76 -21.93 12.16
N ALA A 56 9.25 -20.92 12.87
CA ALA A 56 9.35 -20.98 14.33
C ALA A 56 7.97 -21.18 15.00
N CYS A 57 6.94 -20.47 14.54
CA CYS A 57 5.57 -20.65 15.03
C CYS A 57 4.97 -22.02 14.69
N TYR A 58 5.13 -22.46 13.44
CA TYR A 58 4.62 -23.75 12.97
C TYR A 58 5.26 -24.96 13.66
N TYR A 59 6.54 -24.91 14.01
CA TYR A 59 7.20 -26.01 14.72
C TYR A 59 7.12 -25.90 16.24
N GLY A 60 6.61 -24.79 16.77
CA GLY A 60 6.48 -24.59 18.21
C GLY A 60 7.78 -24.15 18.91
N HIS A 61 8.69 -23.52 18.18
CA HIS A 61 10.00 -23.08 18.68
C HIS A 61 9.91 -21.71 19.34
N ARG A 62 9.45 -21.67 20.60
CA ARG A 62 9.19 -20.42 21.35
C ARG A 62 10.41 -19.50 21.41
N ASP A 63 11.56 -20.00 21.84
CA ASP A 63 12.76 -19.16 22.00
C ASP A 63 13.29 -18.64 20.67
N MET A 64 13.19 -19.45 19.60
CA MET A 64 13.52 -19.01 18.24
C MET A 64 12.57 -17.90 17.77
N ALA A 65 11.26 -18.05 17.99
CA ALA A 65 10.28 -17.03 17.65
C ALA A 65 10.56 -15.72 18.39
N LYS A 66 10.91 -15.81 19.69
CA LYS A 66 11.32 -14.64 20.48
C LYS A 66 12.55 -13.96 19.90
N ILE A 67 13.60 -14.71 19.59
CA ILE A 67 14.84 -14.17 19.00
C ILE A 67 14.55 -13.48 17.67
N LEU A 68 13.76 -14.11 16.81
CA LEU A 68 13.41 -13.53 15.51
C LEU A 68 12.65 -12.22 15.67
N LEU A 69 11.66 -12.18 16.56
CA LEU A 69 10.91 -10.96 16.87
C LEU A 69 11.82 -9.85 17.44
N ASP A 70 12.71 -10.19 18.37
CA ASP A 70 13.68 -9.26 18.97
C ASP A 70 14.65 -8.67 17.92
N TYR A 71 14.85 -9.35 16.78
CA TYR A 71 15.63 -8.90 15.63
C TYR A 71 14.80 -8.30 14.48
N GLY A 72 13.55 -7.93 14.74
CA GLY A 72 12.71 -7.21 13.77
C GLY A 72 12.05 -8.09 12.72
N ALA A 73 11.83 -9.38 13.03
CA ALA A 73 10.97 -10.21 12.19
C ALA A 73 9.54 -9.64 12.16
N LEU A 74 9.00 -9.49 10.96
CA LEU A 74 7.65 -9.00 10.72
C LEU A 74 6.64 -10.11 11.01
N HIS A 75 5.70 -9.81 11.89
CA HIS A 75 4.57 -10.69 12.23
C HIS A 75 3.37 -10.47 11.31
N SER A 76 3.48 -9.53 10.37
CA SER A 76 2.42 -9.16 9.44
C SER A 76 2.47 -9.88 8.09
N ILE A 77 3.61 -10.52 7.78
CA ILE A 77 3.81 -11.18 6.48
C ILE A 77 2.87 -12.39 6.40
N ARG A 78 2.17 -12.56 5.28
CA ARG A 78 1.39 -13.77 5.01
C ARG A 78 2.20 -14.76 4.18
N ASN A 79 2.17 -16.04 4.57
CA ASN A 79 2.81 -17.10 3.79
C ASN A 79 2.07 -17.33 2.46
N LEU A 80 2.79 -17.80 1.44
CA LEU A 80 2.25 -17.94 0.07
C LEU A 80 1.28 -19.11 -0.07
N ARG A 81 1.41 -20.14 0.77
CA ARG A 81 0.65 -21.39 0.63
C ARG A 81 -0.71 -21.34 1.32
N HIS A 82 -0.79 -20.75 2.50
CA HIS A 82 -1.99 -20.74 3.33
C HIS A 82 -2.55 -19.34 3.55
N ASN A 83 -1.84 -18.31 3.11
CA ASN A 83 -2.19 -16.91 3.34
C ASN A 83 -2.35 -16.59 4.83
N LEU A 84 -1.56 -17.23 5.70
CA LEU A 84 -1.58 -17.04 7.15
C LEU A 84 -0.42 -16.16 7.60
N THR A 85 -0.65 -15.34 8.61
CA THR A 85 0.43 -14.64 9.36
C THR A 85 1.15 -15.60 10.31
N PRO A 86 2.35 -15.30 10.82
CA PRO A 86 2.99 -16.11 11.83
C PRO A 86 2.08 -16.36 13.04
N PHE A 87 1.39 -15.33 13.55
CA PHE A 87 0.46 -15.46 14.68
C PHE A 87 -0.67 -16.47 14.41
N GLU A 88 -1.25 -16.42 13.21
CA GLU A 88 -2.31 -17.36 12.78
C GLU A 88 -1.76 -18.79 12.57
N GLU A 89 -0.48 -18.92 12.21
CA GLU A 89 0.23 -20.19 12.03
C GLU A 89 0.58 -20.87 13.36
N CYS A 90 0.76 -20.12 14.45
CA CYS A 90 1.13 -20.71 15.75
C CYS A 90 -0.06 -21.47 16.36
N TYR A 91 0.09 -22.77 16.63
CA TYR A 91 -0.90 -23.56 17.37
C TYR A 91 -0.65 -23.56 18.89
N ARG A 92 0.54 -23.16 19.34
CA ARG A 92 0.88 -23.09 20.76
C ARG A 92 0.56 -21.73 21.37
N GLU A 93 -0.12 -21.76 22.51
CA GLU A 93 -0.57 -20.53 23.19
C GLU A 93 0.59 -19.73 23.80
N ASP A 94 1.62 -20.39 24.32
CA ASP A 94 2.80 -19.74 24.92
C ASP A 94 3.66 -18.98 23.89
N ILE A 95 3.54 -19.30 22.60
CA ILE A 95 4.15 -18.53 21.51
C ILE A 95 3.27 -17.35 21.14
N LYS A 96 1.94 -17.51 21.12
CA LYS A 96 1.02 -16.38 20.95
C LYS A 96 1.20 -15.35 22.06
N GLU A 97 1.45 -15.81 23.28
CA GLU A 97 1.80 -14.97 24.42
C GLU A 97 3.07 -14.13 24.18
N LEU A 98 4.05 -14.57 23.38
CA LEU A 98 5.23 -13.74 23.05
C LEU A 98 4.84 -12.46 22.31
N PHE A 99 3.89 -12.54 21.37
CA PHE A 99 3.37 -11.36 20.68
C PHE A 99 2.65 -10.42 21.68
N LEU A 100 1.97 -10.99 22.67
CA LEU A 100 1.32 -10.22 23.74
C LEU A 100 2.35 -9.57 24.68
N GLU A 101 3.38 -10.30 25.11
CA GLU A 101 4.47 -9.83 25.97
C GLU A 101 5.23 -8.68 25.33
N GLN A 102 5.63 -8.80 24.06
CA GLN A 102 6.30 -7.71 23.35
C GLN A 102 5.42 -6.46 23.29
N THR A 103 4.10 -6.63 23.16
CA THR A 103 3.20 -5.46 23.14
C THR A 103 3.04 -4.85 24.52
N LYS A 104 2.97 -5.66 25.58
CA LYS A 104 3.00 -5.16 26.97
C LYS A 104 4.27 -4.35 27.22
N LEU A 105 5.44 -4.89 26.87
CA LEU A 105 6.72 -4.18 27.01
C LEU A 105 6.75 -2.85 26.25
N TYR A 106 6.19 -2.80 25.04
CA TYR A 106 6.06 -1.56 24.28
C TYR A 106 5.09 -0.56 24.94
N LEU A 107 3.97 -1.04 25.50
CA LEU A 107 2.93 -0.22 26.13
C LEU A 107 3.22 0.13 27.61
N ASN A 108 4.25 -0.47 28.23
CA ASN A 108 4.60 -0.39 29.66
C ASN A 108 5.07 1.00 30.13
N ASN A 109 4.72 2.08 29.43
CA ASN A 109 4.60 3.41 30.03
C ASN A 109 3.24 3.63 30.74
N PHE A 110 2.33 2.65 30.78
CA PHE A 110 1.04 2.79 31.47
C PHE A 110 0.62 1.51 32.23
N ASP A 111 -0.01 1.73 33.39
CA ASP A 111 -0.39 0.74 34.41
C ASP A 111 -1.46 -0.25 33.90
N TYR A 112 -1.22 -1.55 34.10
CA TYR A 112 -1.88 -2.67 33.41
C TYR A 112 -2.98 -3.37 34.22
N ASP A 113 -3.16 -3.02 35.49
CA ASP A 113 -4.03 -3.76 36.43
C ASP A 113 -5.55 -3.59 36.20
N HIS A 114 -5.98 -2.94 35.09
CA HIS A 114 -7.40 -2.63 34.84
C HIS A 114 -7.99 -3.11 33.50
N LEU A 115 -7.27 -3.93 32.73
CA LEU A 115 -7.61 -4.20 31.32
C LEU A 115 -8.51 -5.41 31.03
N THR A 116 -9.06 -6.08 32.04
CA THR A 116 -9.75 -7.37 31.87
C THR A 116 -11.14 -7.30 31.22
N SER A 117 -11.60 -6.14 30.71
CA SER A 117 -12.97 -5.98 30.19
C SER A 117 -13.11 -5.53 28.73
N VAL A 118 -12.02 -5.32 27.98
CA VAL A 118 -12.10 -4.89 26.56
C VAL A 118 -11.86 -6.07 25.63
N SER A 119 -12.91 -6.48 24.91
CA SER A 119 -12.83 -7.46 23.82
C SER A 119 -12.40 -6.76 22.53
N CYS A 120 -11.30 -7.21 21.93
CA CYS A 120 -10.84 -6.75 20.62
C CYS A 120 -11.13 -7.80 19.54
N SER A 121 -11.29 -7.36 18.29
CA SER A 121 -11.42 -8.23 17.13
C SER A 121 -10.15 -9.08 16.93
N SER A 122 -10.26 -10.20 16.22
CA SER A 122 -9.09 -11.02 15.86
C SER A 122 -8.00 -10.15 15.21
N GLY A 123 -6.74 -10.31 15.64
CA GLY A 123 -5.64 -9.48 15.18
C GLY A 123 -5.52 -8.12 15.88
N TYR A 124 -6.26 -7.88 16.95
CA TYR A 124 -6.15 -6.68 17.80
C TYR A 124 -6.03 -7.06 19.27
N ILE A 125 -5.33 -6.22 20.06
CA ILE A 125 -5.21 -6.37 21.50
C ILE A 125 -5.53 -5.06 22.23
N PRO A 126 -6.11 -5.12 23.44
CA PRO A 126 -6.46 -3.91 24.18
C PRO A 126 -5.21 -3.26 24.82
N ALA A 127 -5.01 -1.96 24.57
CA ALA A 127 -3.99 -1.13 25.22
C ALA A 127 -4.50 -0.48 26.52
N PRO A 128 -3.62 0.00 27.43
CA PRO A 128 -4.01 0.66 28.68
C PRO A 128 -5.00 1.81 28.55
N SER A 129 -5.04 2.47 27.38
CA SER A 129 -6.01 3.51 27.03
C SER A 129 -7.42 3.00 26.73
N GLY A 130 -7.65 1.68 26.68
CA GLY A 130 -8.89 1.06 26.24
C GLY A 130 -9.05 0.95 24.71
N ILE A 131 -8.03 1.36 23.94
CA ILE A 131 -8.01 1.28 22.48
C ILE A 131 -7.48 -0.10 22.05
N CYS A 132 -8.13 -0.72 21.06
CA CYS A 132 -7.60 -1.93 20.43
C CYS A 132 -6.45 -1.57 19.48
N VAL A 133 -5.24 -2.03 19.81
CA VAL A 133 -4.03 -1.92 18.98
C VAL A 133 -3.98 -3.08 18.01
N ASN A 134 -3.78 -2.79 16.73
CA ASN A 134 -3.75 -3.81 15.68
C ASN A 134 -2.42 -4.54 15.73
N ILE A 135 -2.38 -5.86 16.01
CA ILE A 135 -1.16 -6.67 15.97
C ILE A 135 -0.84 -7.21 14.57
N GLN A 136 -1.60 -6.83 13.53
CA GLN A 136 -1.28 -7.17 12.15
C GLN A 136 -0.42 -6.06 11.52
N ILE A 137 -0.92 -4.83 11.33
CA ILE A 137 -0.13 -3.65 10.90
C ILE A 137 -0.87 -2.37 11.31
N ASP A 138 -0.21 -1.45 12.02
CA ASP A 138 -0.61 -0.04 12.12
C ASP A 138 0.62 0.90 12.18
N PHE A 139 0.41 2.21 12.39
CA PHE A 139 1.54 3.15 12.50
C PHE A 139 2.42 2.91 13.74
N ASN A 140 1.86 2.33 14.80
CA ASN A 140 2.54 2.11 16.08
C ASN A 140 3.36 0.82 16.12
N ASN A 141 3.13 -0.10 15.19
CA ASN A 141 3.95 -1.30 15.07
C ASN A 141 4.50 -1.57 13.68
N CYS A 142 4.03 -0.91 12.62
CA CYS A 142 4.69 -1.00 11.32
C CYS A 142 4.97 -2.45 10.88
N GLY A 143 4.14 -3.43 11.27
CA GLY A 143 4.35 -4.88 11.03
C GLY A 143 5.34 -5.62 11.96
N SER A 144 5.99 -4.96 12.92
CA SER A 144 6.81 -5.52 14.01
C SER A 144 6.53 -4.81 15.34
N ILE A 145 6.19 -5.52 16.41
CA ILE A 145 5.72 -4.88 17.67
C ILE A 145 6.75 -3.90 18.23
N GLY A 146 6.34 -2.65 18.43
CA GLY A 146 7.21 -1.56 18.90
C GLY A 146 8.13 -0.95 17.84
N TYR A 147 8.04 -1.39 16.59
CA TYR A 147 8.65 -0.70 15.45
C TYR A 147 7.76 0.47 15.03
N VAL A 148 8.20 1.69 15.37
CA VAL A 148 7.51 2.94 15.00
C VAL A 148 8.42 3.72 14.07
N CYS A 149 7.87 4.29 13.03
CA CYS A 149 8.64 5.18 12.17
C CYS A 149 8.98 6.49 12.88
N SER A 150 10.16 7.02 12.60
CA SER A 150 10.53 8.35 13.10
C SER A 150 9.56 9.42 12.59
N SER A 151 9.42 10.52 13.33
CA SER A 151 8.40 11.56 13.09
C SER A 151 8.41 12.21 11.69
N ASN A 152 9.48 12.04 10.93
CA ASN A 152 9.62 12.50 9.54
C ASN A 152 8.91 11.59 8.52
N TYR A 153 8.38 10.45 8.93
CA TYR A 153 7.57 9.56 8.10
C TYR A 153 6.09 9.76 8.37
N THR A 154 5.27 9.72 7.33
CA THR A 154 3.82 9.92 7.40
C THR A 154 3.05 8.60 7.39
N SER A 155 3.70 7.49 7.06
CA SER A 155 3.08 6.17 7.15
C SER A 155 4.08 5.04 7.38
N CYS A 156 3.55 3.89 7.75
CA CYS A 156 4.25 2.62 7.64
C CYS A 156 3.33 1.52 7.12
N SER A 157 3.89 0.62 6.30
CA SER A 157 3.35 -0.70 6.10
C SER A 157 4.46 -1.76 6.08
N ALA A 158 4.25 -2.89 6.76
CA ALA A 158 5.09 -4.10 6.68
C ALA A 158 6.61 -3.85 6.79
N GLY A 159 7.03 -3.09 7.81
CA GLY A 159 8.42 -2.80 8.15
C GLY A 159 9.04 -1.67 7.33
N VAL A 160 8.25 -1.01 6.48
CA VAL A 160 8.71 0.07 5.60
C VAL A 160 8.06 1.38 6.01
N CYS A 161 8.87 2.27 6.55
CA CYS A 161 8.51 3.65 6.79
C CYS A 161 8.50 4.45 5.48
N SER A 162 7.42 5.21 5.25
CA SER A 162 7.26 6.04 4.05
C SER A 162 6.93 7.48 4.42
N THR A 163 7.60 8.42 3.75
CA THR A 163 7.29 9.86 3.84
C THR A 163 6.06 10.21 3.02
N VAL A 164 5.48 9.21 2.35
CA VAL A 164 4.20 9.26 1.66
C VAL A 164 3.14 8.67 2.58
N PRO A 165 1.95 9.27 2.71
CA PRO A 165 0.86 8.70 3.48
C PRO A 165 0.52 7.28 3.01
N ALA A 166 -0.02 6.44 3.90
CA ALA A 166 -0.53 5.12 3.51
C ALA A 166 -1.76 5.29 2.62
N VAL A 167 -2.24 4.22 2.01
CA VAL A 167 -3.51 4.25 1.28
C VAL A 167 -4.62 4.85 2.16
N GLN A 168 -5.27 5.89 1.67
CA GLN A 168 -6.24 6.71 2.39
C GLN A 168 -7.67 6.16 2.24
N LEU A 169 -7.93 5.41 1.17
CA LEU A 169 -9.21 4.78 0.88
C LEU A 169 -9.39 3.51 1.72
N VAL A 170 -10.04 3.68 2.87
CA VAL A 170 -10.37 2.59 3.78
C VAL A 170 -11.27 1.57 3.07
N GLY A 171 -10.87 0.30 3.07
CA GLY A 171 -11.63 -0.78 2.42
C GLY A 171 -11.59 -0.76 0.90
N GLY A 172 -10.72 0.06 0.29
CA GLY A 172 -10.52 0.09 -1.15
C GLY A 172 -10.16 -1.27 -1.73
N ILE A 173 -10.74 -1.60 -2.87
CA ILE A 173 -10.48 -2.85 -3.59
C ILE A 173 -9.31 -2.60 -4.55
N GLY A 174 -8.25 -3.37 -4.42
CA GLY A 174 -7.11 -3.33 -5.34
C GLY A 174 -7.53 -3.72 -6.76
N VAL A 175 -7.21 -2.88 -7.73
CA VAL A 175 -7.55 -3.04 -9.14
C VAL A 175 -6.73 -4.16 -9.78
N PHE A 176 -5.44 -4.25 -9.44
CA PHE A 176 -4.54 -5.28 -9.95
C PHE A 176 -4.23 -6.33 -8.89
N SER A 177 -4.39 -7.61 -9.24
CA SER A 177 -4.19 -8.75 -8.33
C SER A 177 -2.80 -9.40 -8.45
N SER A 178 -2.07 -9.15 -9.52
CA SER A 178 -0.72 -9.68 -9.76
C SER A 178 0.24 -8.52 -10.00
N LEU A 179 1.24 -8.39 -9.14
CA LEU A 179 2.27 -7.34 -9.21
C LEU A 179 3.62 -7.93 -9.67
N PRO A 180 4.54 -7.14 -10.25
CA PRO A 180 4.43 -5.69 -10.51
C PRO A 180 3.52 -5.35 -11.69
N ILE A 181 3.16 -4.07 -11.82
CA ILE A 181 2.39 -3.55 -12.96
C ILE A 181 3.12 -2.37 -13.58
N ASP A 182 3.17 -2.39 -14.90
CA ASP A 182 3.69 -1.38 -15.80
C ASP A 182 2.82 -1.41 -17.06
N ASP A 183 2.47 -0.25 -17.63
CA ASP A 183 1.66 -0.13 -18.85
C ASP A 183 0.48 -1.13 -18.94
N ALA A 184 -0.47 -1.04 -18.01
CA ALA A 184 -1.60 -1.96 -17.96
C ALA A 184 -2.94 -1.24 -17.79
N VAL A 185 -3.99 -1.87 -18.30
CA VAL A 185 -5.37 -1.43 -18.08
C VAL A 185 -6.19 -2.49 -17.35
N ALA A 186 -7.16 -2.04 -16.56
CA ALA A 186 -8.11 -2.90 -15.87
C ALA A 186 -9.53 -2.38 -16.04
N HIS A 187 -10.47 -3.30 -16.26
CA HIS A 187 -11.88 -2.99 -16.38
C HIS A 187 -12.57 -3.16 -15.02
N VAL A 188 -13.34 -2.16 -14.61
CA VAL A 188 -14.08 -2.17 -13.35
C VAL A 188 -15.55 -1.86 -13.63
N HIS A 189 -16.44 -2.71 -13.10
CA HIS A 189 -17.88 -2.45 -13.08
C HIS A 189 -18.28 -1.92 -11.70
N LEU A 190 -18.67 -0.65 -11.65
CA LEU A 190 -19.04 0.04 -10.42
C LEU A 190 -20.50 -0.24 -10.03
N PRO A 191 -20.84 -0.19 -8.73
CA PRO A 191 -22.21 -0.35 -8.24
C PRO A 191 -23.10 0.89 -8.47
N LEU A 192 -22.55 1.96 -9.05
CA LEU A 192 -23.28 3.12 -9.57
C LEU A 192 -22.59 3.69 -10.80
N SER A 193 -23.33 4.48 -11.58
CA SER A 193 -22.73 5.25 -12.67
C SER A 193 -22.04 6.50 -12.15
N ILE A 194 -20.83 6.75 -12.63
CA ILE A 194 -20.15 8.05 -12.47
C ILE A 194 -20.39 8.89 -13.72
N THR A 195 -20.36 10.23 -13.58
CA THR A 195 -20.74 11.15 -14.66
C THR A 195 -19.70 12.23 -14.90
N MET A 196 -19.28 12.38 -16.16
CA MET A 196 -18.39 13.45 -16.61
C MET A 196 -18.74 13.85 -18.05
N TYR A 197 -18.70 15.15 -18.37
CA TYR A 197 -19.14 15.68 -19.68
C TYR A 197 -20.55 15.21 -20.10
N ASN A 198 -21.47 15.10 -19.15
CA ASN A 198 -22.84 14.58 -19.28
C ASN A 198 -22.93 13.14 -19.80
N TYR A 199 -21.85 12.39 -19.70
CA TYR A 199 -21.80 10.97 -20.02
C TYR A 199 -21.74 10.17 -18.72
N SER A 200 -22.64 9.22 -18.54
CA SER A 200 -22.77 8.40 -17.34
C SER A 200 -22.59 6.93 -17.66
N THR A 201 -21.75 6.23 -16.90
CA THR A 201 -21.55 4.78 -17.05
C THR A 201 -21.10 4.16 -15.72
N PRO A 202 -21.49 2.91 -15.42
CA PRO A 202 -20.88 2.12 -14.35
C PRO A 202 -19.62 1.37 -14.84
N ASN A 203 -19.41 1.25 -16.15
CA ASN A 203 -18.27 0.55 -16.72
C ASN A 203 -17.14 1.53 -16.97
N VAL A 204 -16.06 1.36 -16.23
CA VAL A 204 -14.85 2.19 -16.34
C VAL A 204 -13.65 1.33 -16.65
N THR A 205 -12.65 1.95 -17.28
CA THR A 205 -11.34 1.33 -17.46
C THR A 205 -10.29 2.24 -16.81
N ILE A 206 -9.41 1.64 -16.02
CA ILE A 206 -8.36 2.31 -15.26
C ILE A 206 -7.03 1.93 -15.90
N SER A 207 -6.23 2.93 -16.25
CA SER A 207 -4.85 2.74 -16.71
C SER A 207 -3.90 2.85 -15.53
N SER A 208 -2.85 2.02 -15.48
CA SER A 208 -1.77 2.14 -14.51
C SER A 208 -1.20 3.55 -14.50
N ASN A 209 -1.09 4.16 -15.68
CA ASN A 209 -0.51 5.47 -15.98
C ASN A 209 -1.37 6.66 -15.54
N GLY A 210 -2.08 6.56 -14.41
CA GLY A 210 -2.74 7.70 -13.76
C GLY A 210 -4.04 8.18 -14.40
N ILE A 211 -4.72 7.31 -15.16
CA ILE A 211 -5.89 7.66 -15.98
C ILE A 211 -7.11 6.81 -15.60
N VAL A 212 -8.29 7.45 -15.57
CA VAL A 212 -9.59 6.77 -15.47
C VAL A 212 -10.47 7.17 -16.66
N CYS A 213 -10.86 6.19 -17.48
CA CYS A 213 -11.76 6.37 -18.62
C CYS A 213 -13.18 5.87 -18.30
N LEU A 214 -14.19 6.66 -18.64
CA LEU A 214 -15.61 6.26 -18.63
C LEU A 214 -15.93 5.41 -19.88
N GLY A 215 -15.18 4.33 -20.09
CA GLY A 215 -15.22 3.51 -21.30
C GLY A 215 -13.90 2.80 -21.52
N GLY A 216 -13.48 2.60 -22.77
CA GLY A 216 -12.17 2.06 -23.12
C GLY A 216 -11.03 3.05 -22.81
N CYS A 217 -9.88 2.55 -22.40
CA CYS A 217 -8.70 3.36 -22.06
C CYS A 217 -7.47 2.90 -22.86
N SER A 218 -6.38 3.64 -22.71
CA SER A 218 -5.05 3.27 -23.22
C SER A 218 -4.09 3.09 -22.04
N ASP A 219 -3.13 2.20 -22.22
CA ASP A 219 -1.96 1.96 -21.38
C ASP A 219 -0.78 2.90 -21.72
N THR A 220 -0.94 3.89 -22.61
CA THR A 220 0.18 4.77 -23.00
C THR A 220 0.77 5.51 -21.81
N TYR A 221 2.09 5.40 -21.62
CA TYR A 221 2.84 6.15 -20.61
C TYR A 221 3.25 7.56 -21.09
N ASN A 222 3.37 7.75 -22.41
CA ASN A 222 3.82 9.02 -23.00
C ASN A 222 2.74 10.08 -22.84
N ASN A 223 2.88 10.94 -21.83
CA ASN A 223 1.96 12.04 -21.59
C ASN A 223 2.11 13.15 -22.64
N GLY A 224 1.07 13.97 -22.78
CA GLY A 224 1.05 15.04 -23.77
C GLY A 224 -0.10 16.03 -23.60
N ASN A 225 -0.32 16.86 -24.61
CA ASN A 225 -1.38 17.87 -24.59
C ASN A 225 -2.77 17.22 -24.70
N LEU A 226 -3.74 17.75 -23.96
CA LEU A 226 -5.15 17.38 -24.15
C LEU A 226 -5.81 18.30 -25.20
N PRO A 227 -6.73 17.80 -26.03
CA PRO A 227 -7.23 16.42 -26.04
C PRO A 227 -6.23 15.42 -26.64
N GLU A 228 -6.10 14.26 -25.99
CA GLU A 228 -5.32 13.13 -26.49
C GLU A 228 -6.11 12.36 -27.55
N SER A 229 -5.58 12.34 -28.77
CA SER A 229 -6.26 11.86 -29.97
C SER A 229 -6.60 10.36 -29.96
N SER A 230 -5.81 9.56 -29.23
CA SER A 230 -6.01 8.11 -29.11
C SER A 230 -7.08 7.70 -28.08
N ILE A 231 -7.54 8.64 -27.24
CA ILE A 231 -8.50 8.39 -26.16
C ILE A 231 -9.82 9.11 -26.48
N SER A 232 -10.85 8.34 -26.84
CA SER A 232 -12.14 8.90 -27.27
C SER A 232 -13.25 9.03 -26.21
N PRO A 233 -13.37 8.18 -25.17
CA PRO A 233 -14.39 8.41 -24.14
C PRO A 233 -14.01 9.57 -23.20
N PRO A 234 -14.95 10.03 -22.36
CA PRO A 234 -14.63 10.97 -21.30
C PRO A 234 -13.60 10.37 -20.35
N THR A 235 -12.51 11.10 -20.14
CA THR A 235 -11.33 10.61 -19.43
C THR A 235 -10.80 11.63 -18.43
N ALA A 236 -10.48 11.13 -17.23
CA ALA A 236 -9.85 11.87 -16.15
C ALA A 236 -8.36 11.50 -16.09
N PHE A 237 -7.50 12.49 -16.32
CA PHE A 237 -6.04 12.38 -16.23
C PHE A 237 -5.62 12.97 -14.88
N GLY A 238 -5.50 12.12 -13.85
CA GLY A 238 -5.13 12.57 -12.50
C GLY A 238 -3.65 12.87 -12.39
N TYR A 239 -2.82 12.02 -12.99
CA TYR A 239 -1.38 12.21 -13.09
C TYR A 239 -0.86 11.35 -14.24
N TRP A 240 -1.19 11.71 -15.48
CA TRP A 240 -0.80 10.90 -16.63
C TRP A 240 0.69 10.99 -16.86
N SER A 241 1.40 9.89 -16.63
CA SER A 241 2.87 9.78 -16.67
C SER A 241 3.26 8.30 -16.80
N ASP A 242 4.55 8.03 -16.87
CA ASP A 242 5.16 6.69 -16.86
C ASP A 242 5.30 6.19 -15.42
N VAL A 243 4.28 5.47 -14.95
CA VAL A 243 4.18 5.04 -13.54
C VAL A 243 4.18 3.52 -13.40
N PHE A 244 4.75 3.09 -12.28
CA PHE A 244 5.03 1.70 -11.96
C PHE A 244 4.47 1.33 -10.59
N ILE A 245 3.91 0.13 -10.49
CA ILE A 245 3.39 -0.45 -9.24
C ILE A 245 4.32 -1.59 -8.81
N GLN A 246 5.05 -1.35 -7.72
CA GLN A 246 6.08 -2.26 -7.22
C GLN A 246 5.50 -3.47 -6.49
N SER A 247 6.00 -4.67 -6.80
CA SER A 247 5.68 -5.90 -6.07
C SER A 247 6.15 -5.87 -4.62
N HIS A 248 5.45 -6.59 -3.75
CA HIS A 248 5.75 -6.69 -2.31
C HIS A 248 5.73 -5.34 -1.55
N THR A 249 4.95 -4.39 -2.04
CA THR A 249 4.66 -3.12 -1.35
C THR A 249 3.15 -2.96 -1.19
N SER A 250 2.72 -1.88 -0.53
CA SER A 250 1.30 -1.47 -0.50
C SER A 250 0.89 -0.65 -1.73
N GLN A 251 1.75 -0.50 -2.74
CA GLN A 251 1.41 0.19 -3.98
C GLN A 251 0.37 -0.61 -4.76
N ASN A 252 -0.65 0.08 -5.24
CA ASN A 252 -1.65 -0.40 -6.18
C ASN A 252 -2.46 0.80 -6.67
N ILE A 253 -3.44 0.53 -7.53
CA ILE A 253 -4.59 1.40 -7.71
C ILE A 253 -5.76 0.76 -6.98
N TYR A 254 -6.45 1.52 -6.17
CA TYR A 254 -7.61 1.08 -5.40
C TYR A 254 -8.85 1.79 -5.90
N TYR A 255 -10.01 1.15 -5.78
CA TYR A 255 -11.28 1.83 -5.96
C TYR A 255 -12.26 1.47 -4.85
N GLY A 256 -13.20 2.36 -4.58
CA GLY A 256 -14.18 2.20 -3.51
C GLY A 256 -15.38 3.10 -3.73
N VAL A 257 -16.51 2.67 -3.16
CA VAL A 257 -17.75 3.44 -3.17
C VAL A 257 -18.24 3.57 -1.74
N ASP A 258 -18.31 4.81 -1.27
CA ASP A 258 -18.75 5.15 0.07
C ASP A 258 -20.07 5.92 0.07
N GLY A 259 -20.76 5.88 1.20
CA GLY A 259 -22.00 6.61 1.42
C GLY A 259 -23.26 5.83 1.03
N ILE A 260 -24.39 6.53 1.03
CA ILE A 260 -25.72 5.96 0.77
C ILE A 260 -26.38 6.77 -0.34
N ALA A 261 -27.05 6.10 -1.27
CA ALA A 261 -27.76 6.76 -2.36
C ALA A 261 -28.76 7.80 -1.82
N PRO A 262 -28.89 8.97 -2.45
CA PRO A 262 -28.24 9.42 -3.68
C PRO A 262 -26.91 10.19 -3.46
N ASN A 263 -26.27 10.07 -2.30
CA ASN A 263 -25.08 10.83 -1.91
C ASN A 263 -23.84 9.92 -1.80
N ARG A 264 -23.67 8.98 -2.73
CA ARG A 264 -22.47 8.14 -2.78
C ARG A 264 -21.30 8.87 -3.43
N THR A 265 -20.09 8.45 -3.05
CA THR A 265 -18.83 8.91 -3.63
C THR A 265 -18.08 7.71 -4.18
N THR A 266 -17.62 7.80 -5.42
CA THR A 266 -16.72 6.82 -6.02
C THR A 266 -15.31 7.40 -6.03
N THR A 267 -14.38 6.71 -5.39
CA THR A 267 -12.98 7.14 -5.29
C THR A 267 -12.08 6.12 -5.94
N PHE A 268 -11.17 6.60 -6.80
CA PHE A 268 -10.03 5.84 -7.30
C PHE A 268 -8.78 6.40 -6.66
N GLU A 269 -7.97 5.57 -6.03
CA GLU A 269 -6.74 5.99 -5.37
C GLU A 269 -5.53 5.33 -6.04
N PHE A 270 -4.64 6.17 -6.55
CA PHE A 270 -3.38 5.75 -7.15
C PHE A 270 -2.30 5.89 -6.09
N TYR A 271 -1.66 4.80 -5.73
CA TYR A 271 -0.45 4.81 -4.89
C TYR A 271 0.66 4.08 -5.65
N THR A 272 1.44 4.84 -6.42
CA THR A 272 2.38 4.32 -7.41
C THR A 272 3.75 5.03 -7.30
N THR A 273 4.71 4.56 -8.10
CA THR A 273 6.03 5.21 -8.27
C THR A 273 6.33 5.50 -9.74
N HIS A 274 7.38 6.25 -10.04
CA HIS A 274 7.85 6.44 -11.41
C HIS A 274 8.55 5.18 -11.95
N PHE A 275 8.36 4.86 -13.24
CA PHE A 275 9.08 3.77 -13.89
C PHE A 275 10.60 4.00 -13.88
N GLY A 276 11.36 3.10 -13.27
CA GLY A 276 12.82 3.25 -13.12
C GLY A 276 13.28 4.19 -12.00
N ASN A 277 12.36 4.76 -11.20
CA ASN A 277 12.73 5.50 -9.98
C ASN A 277 11.71 5.28 -8.84
N ASN A 278 11.93 4.23 -8.06
CA ASN A 278 11.06 3.81 -6.96
C ASN A 278 11.04 4.78 -5.75
N ASN A 279 11.82 5.87 -5.78
CA ASN A 279 11.79 6.92 -4.75
C ASN A 279 10.89 8.11 -5.16
N GLN A 280 10.42 8.16 -6.41
CA GLN A 280 9.45 9.15 -6.86
C GLN A 280 8.06 8.55 -6.76
N TYR A 281 7.26 9.03 -5.82
CA TYR A 281 5.93 8.53 -5.54
C TYR A 281 4.87 9.48 -6.08
N TYR A 282 3.81 8.88 -6.60
CA TYR A 282 2.59 9.54 -7.03
C TYR A 282 1.44 8.94 -6.25
N HIS A 283 0.92 9.71 -5.31
CA HIS A 283 -0.15 9.29 -4.41
C HIS A 283 -1.27 10.29 -4.45
N PHE A 284 -2.37 9.91 -5.10
CA PHE A 284 -3.50 10.81 -5.31
C PHE A 284 -4.81 10.05 -5.45
N GLN A 285 -5.92 10.77 -5.28
CA GLN A 285 -7.26 10.28 -5.52
C GLN A 285 -7.92 11.02 -6.69
N ILE A 286 -8.76 10.31 -7.43
CA ILE A 286 -9.76 10.82 -8.35
C ILE A 286 -11.13 10.48 -7.79
N VAL A 287 -11.96 11.50 -7.57
CA VAL A 287 -13.21 11.37 -6.83
C VAL A 287 -14.38 11.88 -7.69
N PHE A 288 -15.42 11.05 -7.79
CA PHE A 288 -16.69 11.36 -8.42
C PHE A 288 -17.82 11.30 -7.39
N TYR A 289 -18.84 12.14 -7.58
CA TYR A 289 -19.96 12.27 -6.66
C TYR A 289 -21.27 11.94 -7.37
N GLU A 290 -22.10 11.11 -6.75
CA GLU A 290 -23.41 10.75 -7.29
C GLU A 290 -24.36 11.96 -7.38
N ASN A 291 -24.33 12.83 -6.37
CA ASN A 291 -25.18 14.01 -6.26
C ASN A 291 -24.61 15.27 -6.94
N MET A 292 -23.39 15.22 -7.46
CA MET A 292 -22.73 16.32 -8.18
C MET A 292 -22.14 15.80 -9.49
N PRO A 293 -22.99 15.44 -10.48
CA PRO A 293 -22.50 14.98 -11.78
C PRO A 293 -21.65 16.06 -12.45
N ASN A 294 -20.69 15.65 -13.30
CA ASN A 294 -19.74 16.51 -14.01
C ASN A 294 -18.65 17.16 -13.16
N ILE A 295 -18.70 16.99 -11.84
CA ILE A 295 -17.64 17.37 -10.92
C ILE A 295 -16.67 16.19 -10.74
N VAL A 296 -15.40 16.45 -10.99
CA VAL A 296 -14.31 15.51 -10.73
C VAL A 296 -13.30 16.19 -9.82
N LYS A 297 -13.01 15.59 -8.67
CA LYS A 297 -12.07 16.13 -7.69
C LYS A 297 -10.80 15.29 -7.67
N TYR A 298 -9.65 15.94 -7.75
CA TYR A 298 -8.35 15.31 -7.49
C TYR A 298 -7.81 15.76 -6.13
N ILE A 299 -7.21 14.83 -5.40
CA ILE A 299 -6.54 15.11 -4.11
C ILE A 299 -5.15 14.50 -4.19
N TYR A 300 -4.10 15.32 -4.06
CA TYR A 300 -2.72 14.87 -4.10
C TYR A 300 -2.17 14.75 -2.69
N PHE A 301 -1.78 13.55 -2.28
CA PHE A 301 -1.06 13.31 -1.03
C PHE A 301 0.45 13.38 -1.24
N GLN A 302 0.91 12.97 -2.42
CA GLN A 302 2.30 13.08 -2.85
C GLN A 302 2.41 13.19 -4.37
N ALA A 303 3.25 14.11 -4.83
CA ALA A 303 3.70 14.20 -6.23
C ALA A 303 5.19 14.55 -6.24
N SER A 304 6.06 13.54 -6.17
CA SER A 304 7.50 13.73 -5.87
C SER A 304 8.26 14.67 -6.82
N ASP A 305 7.86 14.78 -8.08
CA ASP A 305 8.47 15.64 -9.10
C ASP A 305 7.58 16.84 -9.48
N GLY A 306 6.47 17.03 -8.75
CA GLY A 306 5.57 18.19 -8.85
C GLY A 306 4.91 18.40 -10.21
N GLY A 307 4.81 17.36 -11.05
CA GLY A 307 4.18 17.43 -12.38
C GLY A 307 5.13 17.76 -13.53
N VAL A 308 6.46 17.64 -13.34
CA VAL A 308 7.45 17.96 -14.39
C VAL A 308 7.35 17.06 -15.62
N SER A 309 6.86 15.83 -15.46
CA SER A 309 6.63 14.88 -16.56
C SER A 309 5.24 14.25 -16.41
N ALA A 310 4.21 15.09 -16.39
CA ALA A 310 2.84 14.62 -16.27
C ALA A 310 1.83 15.53 -16.95
N THR A 311 0.71 14.94 -17.37
CA THR A 311 -0.48 15.65 -17.83
C THR A 311 -1.60 15.50 -16.81
N ILE A 312 -2.19 16.64 -16.41
CA ILE A 312 -3.29 16.70 -15.44
C ILE A 312 -4.46 17.46 -16.08
N GLY A 313 -5.63 16.82 -16.10
CA GLY A 313 -6.82 17.41 -16.69
C GLY A 313 -7.96 16.42 -16.87
N VAL A 314 -8.95 16.85 -17.65
CA VAL A 314 -10.10 16.04 -18.06
C VAL A 314 -10.42 16.31 -19.52
N GLN A 315 -10.81 15.28 -20.29
CA GLN A 315 -11.24 15.45 -21.67
C GLN A 315 -12.55 14.71 -21.96
N LYS A 316 -13.35 15.24 -22.90
CA LYS A 316 -14.59 14.60 -23.34
C LYS A 316 -14.35 13.51 -24.37
N SER A 317 -13.45 13.77 -25.31
CA SER A 317 -13.11 12.87 -26.42
C SER A 317 -11.79 13.25 -27.08
N SER A 318 -11.42 12.51 -28.12
CA SER A 318 -10.21 12.73 -28.92
C SER A 318 -10.16 14.08 -29.64
N SER A 319 -11.30 14.76 -29.77
CA SER A 319 -11.41 16.12 -30.33
C SER A 319 -11.86 17.17 -29.30
N GLY A 320 -11.98 16.78 -28.04
CA GLY A 320 -12.39 17.64 -26.94
C GLY A 320 -13.91 17.85 -26.83
N PRO A 321 -14.35 18.85 -26.03
CA PRO A 321 -13.53 19.77 -25.25
C PRO A 321 -12.68 19.08 -24.17
N SER A 322 -11.64 19.77 -23.72
CA SER A 322 -10.78 19.38 -22.60
C SER A 322 -10.58 20.56 -21.65
N ILE A 323 -10.28 20.25 -20.38
CA ILE A 323 -9.81 21.20 -19.37
C ILE A 323 -8.43 20.70 -18.96
N THR A 324 -7.39 21.43 -19.34
CA THR A 324 -6.00 21.12 -18.99
C THR A 324 -5.60 21.97 -17.80
N TYR A 325 -5.10 21.34 -16.74
CA TYR A 325 -4.51 22.05 -15.60
C TYR A 325 -3.00 22.24 -15.80
N SER A 326 -2.29 21.17 -16.17
CA SER A 326 -0.86 21.21 -16.46
C SER A 326 -0.43 20.13 -17.44
N VAL A 327 0.66 20.40 -18.14
CA VAL A 327 1.42 19.48 -18.99
C VAL A 327 2.89 19.81 -18.78
N ASP A 328 3.70 18.82 -18.39
CA ASP A 328 5.15 18.91 -18.23
C ASP A 328 5.62 20.16 -17.45
N ARG A 329 4.92 20.45 -16.34
CA ARG A 329 5.13 21.67 -15.56
C ARG A 329 5.52 21.33 -14.13
N ALA A 330 6.81 21.51 -13.85
CA ALA A 330 7.37 21.36 -12.51
C ALA A 330 6.63 22.24 -11.48
N ASN A 331 6.41 21.68 -10.29
CA ASN A 331 5.71 22.30 -9.16
C ASN A 331 4.29 22.79 -9.50
N SER A 332 3.64 22.21 -10.52
CA SER A 332 2.22 22.50 -10.80
C SER A 332 1.30 21.86 -9.78
N VAL A 333 1.70 20.73 -9.19
CA VAL A 333 0.99 20.10 -8.07
C VAL A 333 1.93 19.87 -6.89
N THR A 334 1.37 19.94 -5.68
CA THR A 334 2.11 19.76 -4.42
C THR A 334 1.34 18.82 -3.49
N SER A 335 2.04 18.25 -2.50
CA SER A 335 1.39 17.44 -1.46
C SER A 335 0.34 18.26 -0.71
N ASN A 336 -0.82 17.65 -0.45
CA ASN A 336 -2.05 18.22 0.10
C ASN A 336 -2.82 19.18 -0.83
N MET A 337 -2.48 19.23 -2.12
CA MET A 337 -3.24 20.01 -3.09
C MET A 337 -4.54 19.31 -3.49
N THR A 338 -5.58 20.10 -3.74
CA THR A 338 -6.86 19.62 -4.28
C THR A 338 -7.16 20.37 -5.58
N LEU A 339 -7.65 19.67 -6.59
CA LEU A 339 -8.19 20.27 -7.82
C LEU A 339 -9.65 19.85 -7.97
N ILE A 340 -10.50 20.76 -8.45
CA ILE A 340 -11.89 20.46 -8.77
C ILE A 340 -12.15 20.90 -10.21
N PHE A 341 -12.49 19.93 -11.05
CA PHE A 341 -12.90 20.14 -12.43
C PHE A 341 -14.42 20.13 -12.51
N ASP A 342 -14.98 21.19 -13.11
CA ASP A 342 -16.38 21.25 -13.52
C ASP A 342 -16.44 21.15 -15.04
N THR A 343 -16.78 19.94 -15.52
CA THR A 343 -16.84 19.65 -16.95
C THR A 343 -18.09 20.22 -17.64
N SER A 344 -19.05 20.73 -16.87
CA SER A 344 -20.20 21.45 -17.42
C SER A 344 -19.87 22.92 -17.64
N ALA A 345 -19.10 23.53 -16.74
CA ALA A 345 -18.64 24.91 -16.81
C ALA A 345 -17.35 25.10 -17.63
N GLY A 346 -16.57 24.02 -17.82
CA GLY A 346 -15.29 24.11 -18.51
C GLY A 346 -14.18 24.71 -17.63
N THR A 347 -14.28 24.56 -16.30
CA THR A 347 -13.39 25.23 -15.33
C THR A 347 -12.64 24.25 -14.45
N VAL A 348 -11.46 24.65 -13.98
CA VAL A 348 -10.72 23.99 -12.90
C VAL A 348 -10.37 25.01 -11.82
N VAL A 349 -10.51 24.62 -10.55
CA VAL A 349 -10.08 25.40 -9.38
C VAL A 349 -9.16 24.56 -8.51
N GLY A 350 -8.19 25.21 -7.86
CA GLY A 350 -7.23 24.60 -6.95
C GLY A 350 -6.85 25.54 -5.82
#